data_AF-A0A521UIJ7-F1
#
_entry.id   AF-A0A521UIJ7-F1
#
_cell.length_a   1.000
_cell.length_b   1.000
_cell.length_c   1.000
_cell.angle_alpha   90.00
_cell.angle_beta   90.00
_cell.angle_gamma   90.00
#
_symmetry.space_group_name_H-M   'P 1'
#
loop_
_entity.id
_entity.type
_entity.pdbx_description
1 polymer ?
#
loop_
_entity_poly.entity_id
_entity_poly.type
_entity_poly.pdbx_seq_one_letter_code
_entity_poly.pdbx_strand_id
1 'polypeptide(L)' 'MATQETGSKKAGGTQVGKRYKCVTCGSEVLVTKPGSGTLRCCGQEMQQK' A
#
# COMPACT_ATOMS: atom_id res chain seq x y z
N MET A 1 6.57 -21.92 25.43
CA MET A 1 5.59 -21.34 24.49
C MET A 1 6.33 -20.31 23.65
N ALA A 2 6.80 -20.70 22.47
CA ALA A 2 7.57 -19.84 21.56
C ALA A 2 7.05 -20.06 20.14
N THR A 3 5.86 -19.55 19.86
CA THR A 3 5.36 -19.46 18.48
C THR A 3 5.79 -18.10 17.94
N GLN A 4 7.08 -18.07 17.59
CA GLN A 4 7.70 -17.01 16.81
C GLN A 4 7.29 -17.27 15.35
N GLU A 5 6.22 -16.64 14.89
CA GLU A 5 5.91 -16.59 13.46
C GLU A 5 6.73 -15.47 12.82
N THR A 6 8.04 -15.69 12.74
CA THR A 6 8.94 -14.97 11.85
C THR A 6 8.76 -15.53 10.44
N GLY A 7 7.74 -15.05 9.74
CA GLY A 7 7.55 -15.23 8.31
C GLY A 7 7.86 -13.93 7.56
N SER A 8 9.08 -13.84 7.04
CA SER A 8 9.49 -12.89 5.99
C SER A 8 8.40 -12.65 4.95
N LYS A 9 8.41 -11.46 4.32
CA LYS A 9 8.59 -11.27 2.86
C LYS A 9 7.86 -10.03 2.33
N LYS A 10 8.61 -8.92 2.29
CA LYS A 10 8.39 -7.73 1.44
C LYS A 10 7.08 -6.96 1.67
N ALA A 11 7.03 -6.15 2.74
CA ALA A 11 6.01 -5.12 2.93
C ALA A 11 6.25 -3.90 2.02
N GLY A 12 6.19 -4.11 0.70
CA GLY A 12 5.96 -3.06 -0.28
C GLY A 12 4.47 -2.99 -0.60
N GLY A 13 3.64 -2.95 0.44
CA GLY A 13 2.21 -3.18 0.35
C GLY A 13 1.39 -1.99 0.82
N THR A 14 0.24 -1.80 0.20
CA THR A 14 -0.72 -0.76 0.54
C THR A 14 -1.27 -0.90 1.96
N GLN A 15 -1.27 0.21 2.71
CA GLN A 15 -1.78 0.28 4.08
C GLN A 15 -3.28 0.62 4.08
N VAL A 16 -4.08 -0.23 4.73
CA VAL A 16 -5.51 0.02 4.95
C VAL A 16 -5.72 1.23 5.85
N GLY A 17 -6.76 2.02 5.54
CA GLY A 17 -7.09 3.26 6.24
C GLY A 17 -6.19 4.44 5.87
N LYS A 18 -5.24 4.26 4.95
CA LYS A 18 -4.40 5.34 4.41
C LYS A 18 -4.93 5.80 3.05
N ARG A 19 -4.75 7.10 2.78
CA ARG A 19 -5.11 7.70 1.48
C ARG A 19 -3.87 7.78 0.62
N TYR A 20 -4.01 7.31 -0.61
CA TYR A 20 -2.99 7.38 -1.65
C TYR A 20 -3.40 8.42 -2.66
N LYS A 21 -2.46 9.30 -3.00
CA LYS A 21 -2.70 10.36 -3.97
C LYS A 21 -1.83 10.16 -5.20
N CYS A 22 -2.46 10.25 -6.36
CA CYS A 22 -1.81 10.33 -7.65
C CYS A 22 -1.31 11.76 -7.89
N VAL A 23 -0.02 11.95 -8.15
CA VAL A 23 0.53 13.29 -8.47
C VAL A 23 0.23 13.67 -9.93
N THR A 24 0.13 12.68 -10.81
CA THR A 24 -0.13 12.87 -12.25
C THR A 24 -1.58 13.24 -12.55
N CYS A 25 -2.52 12.56 -11.89
CA CYS A 25 -3.95 12.65 -12.15
C CYS A 25 -4.74 13.35 -11.03
N GLY A 26 -4.11 13.60 -9.88
CA GLY A 26 -4.76 14.23 -8.73
C GLY A 26 -5.74 13.33 -7.96
N SER A 27 -6.00 12.10 -8.44
CA SER A 27 -6.94 11.16 -7.82
C SER A 27 -6.48 10.72 -6.43
N GLU A 28 -7.43 10.68 -5.50
CA GLU A 28 -7.23 10.26 -4.12
C GLU A 28 -8.02 8.98 -3.87
N VAL A 29 -7.32 7.92 -3.47
CA VAL A 29 -7.93 6.61 -3.18
C VAL A 29 -7.69 6.25 -1.73
N LEU A 30 -8.75 5.79 -1.05
CA LEU A 30 -8.66 5.25 0.30
C LEU A 30 -8.52 3.74 0.20
N VAL A 31 -7.46 3.19 0.79
CA VAL A 31 -7.30 1.73 0.85
C VAL A 31 -8.22 1.18 1.93
N THR A 32 -9.23 0.41 1.53
CA THR A 32 -10.18 -0.27 2.44
C THR A 32 -9.72 -1.69 2.80
N LYS A 33 -8.77 -2.25 2.06
CA LYS A 33 -8.22 -3.58 2.29
C LYS A 33 -6.71 -3.56 2.03
N PRO A 34 -5.86 -4.00 2.98
CA PRO A 34 -4.42 -3.99 2.78
C PRO A 34 -4.04 -5.06 1.76
N GLY A 35 -3.02 -4.79 0.96
CA GLY A 35 -2.51 -5.71 -0.05
C GLY A 35 -0.99 -5.71 -0.06
N SER A 36 -0.39 -6.83 -0.48
CA SER A 36 1.08 -6.97 -0.57
C SER A 36 1.70 -6.25 -1.77
N GLY A 37 0.91 -5.51 -2.56
CA GLY A 37 1.36 -4.74 -3.72
C GLY A 37 1.23 -3.23 -3.51
N THR A 38 2.04 -2.47 -4.25
CA THR A 38 1.95 -1.02 -4.33
C THR A 38 0.86 -0.59 -5.29
N LEU A 39 0.20 0.52 -4.97
CA LEU A 39 -0.77 1.13 -5.87
C LEU A 39 -0.03 1.80 -7.01
N ARG A 40 -0.45 1.53 -8.24
CA ARG A 40 0.12 2.16 -9.43
C ARG A 40 -0.99 2.88 -10.18
N CYS A 41 -0.82 4.17 -10.39
CA CYS A 41 -1.75 5.00 -11.14
C CYS A 41 -0.97 5.83 -12.15
N CYS A 42 -1.45 5.93 -13.39
CA CYS A 42 -0.76 6.61 -14.49
C CYS A 42 0.68 6.13 -14.76
N GLY A 43 1.00 4.86 -14.44
CA GLY A 43 2.33 4.29 -14.62
C GLY A 43 3.34 4.58 -13.50
N GLN A 44 2.95 5.35 -12.47
CA GLN A 44 3.78 5.65 -11.30
C GLN A 44 3.18 5.03 -10.02
N GLU A 45 4.03 4.78 -9.02
CA GLU A 45 3.57 4.35 -7.70
C GLU A 45 2.86 5.50 -7.00
N MET A 46 1.66 5.24 -6.48
CA MET A 46 0.89 6.24 -5.75
C MET A 46 1.54 6.47 -4.39
N GLN A 47 1.59 7.73 -3.98
CA GLN A 47 2.24 8.11 -2.74
C GLN A 47 1.21 8.16 -1.61
N GLN A 48 1.53 7.49 -0.51
CA GLN A 48 0.75 7.59 0.71
C GLN A 48 0.91 9.00 1.28
N LYS A 49 -0.21 9.63 1.62
CA LYS A 49 -0.23 10.87 2.39
C LYS A 49 -0.39 10.59 3.89
#